data_AF-A0A9E3SPJ0-F1
#
_entry.id   AF-A0A9E3SPJ0-F1
#
_cell.length_a   1.000
_cell.length_b   1.000
_cell.length_c   1.000
_cell.angle_alpha   90.00
_cell.angle_beta   90.00
_cell.angle_gamma   90.00
#
_symmetry.space_group_name_H-M   'P 1'
#
loop_
_entity.id
_entity.type
_entity.pdbx_description
1 polymer ?
#
loop_
_entity_poly.entity_id
_entity_poly.type
_entity_poly.pdbx_seq_one_letter_code
_entity_poly.pdbx_strand_id
1 'polypeptide(L)'
;MMLSMEAMQQLREAYLPYWPVMEADVLDQLGQPTRDEIIETALAGMQSQDRNVRVLMLRVLVGQSGAQAMQGILAGLDDPARRVRSVAIKSSGNYLEFPEITNRLQAIITDESEKRKHREQALQVLAVFGARTIGYLTEAMAETLETLAQTEKYRWQILFGLARLDLTDRIEDLLRAFVQDGSKAEAVMATRALCGYRIVHIDELSADKAAQSHVMQTCELAAGRVFYWITRAEYDQLTGQQPSALA
;
A
#
# COMPACT_ATOMS: atom_id res chain seq x y z
N MET A 1 -22.52 -10.52 21.05
CA MET A 1 -22.98 -9.41 21.93
C MET A 1 -22.33 -8.15 21.39
N MET A 2 -23.10 -7.21 20.83
CA MET A 2 -22.54 -6.06 20.10
C MET A 2 -21.67 -5.22 21.06
N LEU A 3 -20.42 -4.94 20.69
CA LEU A 3 -19.51 -4.13 21.50
C LEU A 3 -20.12 -2.72 21.67
N SER A 4 -20.20 -2.23 22.90
CA SER A 4 -20.83 -0.92 23.12
C SER A 4 -19.97 0.19 22.50
N MET A 5 -20.61 1.18 21.90
CA MET A 5 -19.94 2.40 21.42
C MET A 5 -19.14 3.09 22.55
N GLU A 6 -19.56 2.88 23.79
CA GLU A 6 -18.90 3.34 25.01
C GLU A 6 -17.55 2.67 25.22
N ALA A 7 -17.41 1.35 24.97
CA ALA A 7 -16.13 0.65 25.00
C ALA A 7 -15.18 1.13 23.88
N MET A 8 -15.71 1.40 22.68
CA MET A 8 -14.92 1.97 21.58
C MET A 8 -14.49 3.42 21.85
N GLN A 9 -15.30 4.18 22.58
CA GLN A 9 -14.97 5.54 23.01
C GLN A 9 -13.95 5.55 24.15
N GLN A 10 -14.02 4.58 25.07
CA GLN A 10 -13.00 4.34 26.09
C GLN A 10 -11.65 3.94 25.47
N LEU A 11 -11.66 3.10 24.42
CA LEU A 11 -10.46 2.81 23.62
C LEU A 11 -9.89 4.08 22.98
N ARG A 12 -10.72 4.96 22.42
CA ARG A 12 -10.24 6.26 21.90
C ARG A 12 -9.59 7.13 22.98
N GLU A 13 -10.15 7.18 24.18
CA GLU A 13 -9.64 8.00 25.28
C GLU A 13 -8.38 7.42 25.91
N ALA A 14 -8.27 6.09 25.97
CA ALA A 14 -7.06 5.38 26.40
C ALA A 14 -5.90 5.51 25.40
N TYR A 15 -6.19 5.63 24.10
CA TYR A 15 -5.19 5.69 23.05
C TYR A 15 -5.04 7.09 22.44
N LEU A 16 -4.08 7.86 22.96
CA LEU A 16 -3.61 9.11 22.36
C LEU A 16 -3.05 8.86 20.93
N PRO A 17 -3.09 9.88 20.03
CA PRO A 17 -3.00 9.72 18.57
C PRO A 17 -1.68 9.13 17.99
N TYR A 18 -0.71 8.79 18.84
CA TYR A 18 0.64 8.37 18.46
C TYR A 18 1.06 6.99 18.98
N TRP A 19 0.22 6.29 19.75
CA TRP A 19 0.56 4.94 20.24
C TRP A 19 -0.03 3.85 19.31
N PRO A 20 0.73 2.81 18.95
CA PRO A 20 0.17 1.65 18.27
C PRO A 20 -0.86 0.99 19.19
N VAL A 21 -2.12 0.95 18.76
CA VAL A 21 -3.15 0.14 19.41
C VAL A 21 -2.76 -1.31 19.16
N MET A 22 -2.23 -2.01 20.17
CA MET A 22 -1.91 -3.41 20.02
C MET A 22 -3.24 -4.18 20.02
N GLU A 23 -3.40 -5.08 19.04
CA GLU A 23 -4.58 -5.95 18.92
C GLU A 23 -4.90 -6.65 20.25
N ALA A 24 -3.88 -7.08 20.98
CA ALA A 24 -4.00 -7.69 22.30
C ALA A 24 -4.72 -6.80 23.32
N ASP A 25 -4.46 -5.49 23.36
CA ASP A 25 -5.04 -4.58 24.35
C ASP A 25 -6.51 -4.25 24.05
N VAL A 26 -6.88 -4.26 22.76
CA VAL A 26 -8.28 -4.15 22.30
C VAL A 26 -9.03 -5.43 22.64
N LEU A 27 -8.42 -6.59 22.44
CA LEU A 27 -9.05 -7.89 22.74
C LEU A 27 -9.27 -8.10 24.24
N ASP A 28 -8.33 -7.64 25.08
CA ASP A 28 -8.38 -7.81 26.53
C ASP A 28 -9.44 -6.90 27.20
N GLN A 29 -9.60 -5.66 26.72
CA GLN A 29 -10.63 -4.74 27.21
C GLN A 29 -12.06 -5.10 26.76
N LEU A 30 -12.20 -5.87 25.68
CA LEU A 30 -13.48 -6.18 25.05
C LEU A 30 -14.05 -7.57 25.37
N GLY A 31 -13.41 -8.31 26.28
CA GLY A 31 -13.91 -9.62 26.74
C GLY A 31 -13.75 -10.75 25.72
N GLN A 32 -12.69 -10.71 24.90
CA GLN A 32 -12.40 -11.68 23.83
C GLN A 32 -13.48 -11.74 22.73
N PRO A 33 -13.75 -10.62 22.03
CA PRO A 33 -14.71 -10.61 20.93
C PRO A 33 -14.23 -11.48 19.76
N THR A 34 -15.19 -12.09 19.06
CA THR A 34 -14.88 -12.77 17.79
C THR A 34 -14.46 -11.77 16.72
N ARG A 35 -13.73 -12.24 15.70
CA ARG A 35 -13.34 -11.42 14.54
C ARG A 35 -14.53 -10.73 13.87
N ASP A 36 -15.64 -11.46 13.71
CA ASP A 36 -16.84 -10.92 13.07
C ASP A 36 -17.49 -9.83 13.94
N GLU A 37 -17.52 -10.01 15.27
CA GLU A 37 -18.00 -8.96 16.20
C GLU A 37 -17.12 -7.70 16.15
N ILE A 38 -15.80 -7.85 15.98
CA ILE A 38 -14.88 -6.72 15.81
C ILE A 38 -15.20 -5.97 14.51
N ILE A 39 -15.38 -6.69 13.40
CA ILE A 39 -15.70 -6.09 12.09
C ILE A 39 -17.06 -5.40 12.15
N GLU A 40 -18.10 -6.07 12.65
CA GLU A 40 -19.45 -5.51 12.78
C GLU A 40 -19.46 -4.24 13.62
N THR A 41 -18.73 -4.24 14.73
CA THR A 41 -18.59 -3.07 15.61
C THR A 41 -17.87 -1.94 14.89
N ALA A 42 -16.78 -2.24 14.18
CA ALA A 42 -16.06 -1.23 13.42
C ALA A 42 -16.94 -0.62 12.31
N LEU A 43 -17.73 -1.45 11.61
CA LEU A 43 -18.68 -1.00 10.60
C LEU A 43 -19.79 -0.12 11.21
N ALA A 44 -20.31 -0.47 12.38
CA ALA A 44 -21.26 0.37 13.10
C ALA A 44 -20.62 1.72 13.51
N GLY A 45 -19.40 1.69 14.04
CA GLY A 45 -18.65 2.89 14.42
C GLY A 45 -18.30 3.81 13.24
N MET A 46 -18.20 3.27 12.01
CA MET A 46 -18.05 4.06 10.79
C MET A 46 -19.27 4.96 10.51
N GLN A 47 -20.42 4.73 11.16
CA GLN A 47 -21.60 5.61 11.08
C GLN A 47 -21.60 6.74 12.12
N SER A 48 -20.60 6.79 13.01
CA SER A 48 -20.50 7.83 14.04
C SER A 48 -20.38 9.23 13.42
N GLN A 49 -21.04 10.22 14.03
CA GLN A 49 -20.88 11.63 13.65
C GLN A 49 -19.47 12.15 13.98
N ASP A 50 -18.78 11.56 14.95
CA ASP A 50 -17.41 11.95 15.29
C ASP A 50 -16.40 11.30 14.32
N ARG A 51 -15.76 12.14 13.50
CA ARG A 51 -14.71 11.73 12.56
C ARG A 51 -13.55 10.97 13.21
N ASN A 52 -13.26 11.21 14.49
CA ASN A 52 -12.16 10.53 15.17
C ASN A 52 -12.52 9.09 15.52
N VAL A 53 -13.79 8.81 15.81
CA VAL A 53 -14.29 7.44 15.98
C VAL A 53 -14.17 6.71 14.65
N ARG A 54 -14.61 7.32 13.54
CA ARG A 54 -14.47 6.72 12.20
C ARG A 54 -13.00 6.45 11.82
N VAL A 55 -12.09 7.37 12.14
CA VAL A 55 -10.63 7.15 11.98
C VAL A 55 -10.14 5.95 12.80
N LEU A 56 -10.61 5.78 14.04
CA LEU A 56 -10.24 4.63 14.86
C LEU A 56 -10.78 3.34 14.25
N MET A 57 -12.02 3.33 13.75
CA MET A 57 -12.59 2.14 13.10
C MET A 57 -11.79 1.73 11.87
N LEU A 58 -11.34 2.68 11.05
CA LEU A 58 -10.45 2.38 9.92
C LEU A 58 -9.11 1.76 10.33
N ARG A 59 -8.60 2.11 11.51
CA ARG A 59 -7.38 1.51 12.07
C ARG A 59 -7.63 0.12 12.64
N VAL A 60 -8.84 -0.18 13.09
CA VAL A 60 -9.24 -1.56 13.45
C VAL A 60 -9.36 -2.39 12.18
N LEU A 61 -10.07 -1.87 11.18
CA LEU A 61 -10.35 -2.56 9.92
C LEU A 61 -9.08 -2.87 9.11
N VAL A 62 -8.01 -2.06 9.18
CA VAL A 62 -6.77 -2.35 8.43
C VAL A 62 -6.12 -3.69 8.82
N GLY A 63 -6.30 -4.14 10.07
CA GLY A 63 -5.79 -5.43 10.55
C GLY A 63 -6.73 -6.61 10.24
N GLN A 64 -7.88 -6.35 9.63
CA GLN A 64 -8.85 -7.37 9.25
C GLN A 64 -8.69 -7.73 7.77
N SER A 65 -9.44 -8.72 7.30
CA SER A 65 -9.41 -9.19 5.92
C SER A 65 -10.82 -9.51 5.39
N GLY A 66 -10.93 -9.75 4.09
CA GLY A 66 -12.18 -10.18 3.48
C GLY A 66 -13.19 -9.04 3.24
N ALA A 67 -14.26 -9.39 2.53
CA ALA A 67 -15.17 -8.42 1.92
C ALA A 67 -15.88 -7.50 2.93
N GLN A 68 -16.26 -7.98 4.11
CA GLN A 68 -16.95 -7.14 5.11
C GLN A 68 -16.04 -6.04 5.65
N ALA A 69 -14.78 -6.35 5.95
CA ALA A 69 -13.85 -5.35 6.42
C ALA A 69 -13.47 -4.35 5.30
N MET A 70 -13.35 -4.85 4.06
CA MET A 70 -13.17 -4.02 2.87
C MET A 70 -14.27 -2.97 2.71
N GLN A 71 -15.55 -3.31 2.94
CA GLN A 71 -16.65 -2.35 2.86
C GLN A 71 -16.47 -1.15 3.81
N GLY A 72 -15.90 -1.37 4.99
CA GLY A 72 -15.60 -0.28 5.92
C GLY A 72 -14.44 0.61 5.44
N ILE A 73 -13.43 0.03 4.80
CA ILE A 73 -12.38 0.81 4.12
C ILE A 73 -12.96 1.64 2.98
N LEU A 74 -13.80 1.02 2.14
CA LEU A 74 -14.46 1.69 1.02
C LEU A 74 -15.32 2.88 1.50
N ALA A 75 -16.14 2.68 2.55
CA ALA A 75 -16.90 3.76 3.16
C ALA A 75 -16.00 4.91 3.67
N GLY A 76 -14.82 4.59 4.20
CA GLY A 76 -13.84 5.60 4.60
C GLY A 76 -13.23 6.38 3.44
N LEU A 77 -13.09 5.78 2.25
CA LEU A 77 -12.62 6.46 1.04
C LEU A 77 -13.62 7.51 0.56
N ASP A 78 -14.91 7.31 0.83
CA ASP A 78 -16.01 8.23 0.50
C ASP A 78 -16.37 9.22 1.62
N ASP A 79 -15.67 9.16 2.75
CA ASP A 79 -16.05 9.96 3.92
C ASP A 79 -15.96 11.47 3.64
N PRO A 80 -16.94 12.28 4.10
CA PRO A 80 -16.89 13.73 3.91
C PRO A 80 -15.69 14.39 4.61
N ALA A 81 -15.23 13.83 5.72
CA ALA A 81 -14.09 14.34 6.46
C ALA A 81 -12.77 13.89 5.83
N ARG A 82 -12.01 14.89 5.35
CA ARG A 82 -10.69 14.70 4.73
C ARG A 82 -9.72 13.81 5.52
N ARG A 83 -9.74 13.89 6.85
CA ARG A 83 -8.87 13.08 7.71
C ARG A 83 -9.23 11.59 7.64
N VAL A 84 -10.52 11.26 7.57
CA VAL A 84 -11.00 9.89 7.44
C VAL A 84 -10.55 9.33 6.08
N ARG A 85 -10.78 10.07 4.98
CA ARG A 85 -10.29 9.68 3.64
C ARG A 85 -8.79 9.41 3.60
N SER A 86 -7.98 10.30 4.17
CA SER A 86 -6.51 10.10 4.20
C SER A 86 -6.09 8.84 4.95
N VAL A 87 -6.82 8.47 6.01
CA VAL A 87 -6.57 7.21 6.74
C VAL A 87 -7.06 6.03 5.92
N ALA A 88 -8.24 6.11 5.33
CA ALA A 88 -8.80 5.04 4.49
C ALA A 88 -7.88 4.71 3.32
N ILE A 89 -7.39 5.72 2.59
CA ILE A 89 -6.43 5.54 1.48
C ILE A 89 -5.22 4.74 1.94
N LYS A 90 -4.64 5.07 3.10
CA LYS A 90 -3.48 4.34 3.63
C LYS A 90 -3.84 2.91 4.03
N SER A 91 -5.02 2.71 4.62
CA SER A 91 -5.52 1.40 5.03
C SER A 91 -5.90 0.50 3.84
N SER A 92 -6.15 1.06 2.66
CA SER A 92 -6.51 0.31 1.45
C SER A 92 -5.44 -0.65 0.94
N GLY A 93 -4.18 -0.51 1.39
CA GLY A 93 -3.08 -1.35 0.91
C GLY A 93 -3.28 -2.85 1.13
N ASN A 94 -4.05 -3.26 2.15
CA ASN A 94 -4.36 -4.66 2.46
C ASN A 94 -5.58 -5.21 1.69
N TYR A 95 -6.17 -4.40 0.81
CA TYR A 95 -7.45 -4.68 0.17
C TYR A 95 -7.42 -4.43 -1.34
N LEU A 96 -6.23 -4.38 -1.96
CA LEU A 96 -6.09 -4.08 -3.38
C LEU A 96 -6.38 -5.29 -4.30
N GLU A 97 -6.65 -6.45 -3.72
CA GLU A 97 -7.26 -7.59 -4.42
C GLU A 97 -8.73 -7.34 -4.78
N PHE A 98 -9.39 -6.38 -4.12
CA PHE A 98 -10.77 -6.01 -4.39
C PHE A 98 -10.83 -4.91 -5.45
N PRO A 99 -11.43 -5.15 -6.64
CA PRO A 99 -11.58 -4.14 -7.68
C PRO A 99 -12.29 -2.88 -7.22
N GLU A 100 -13.21 -2.97 -6.25
CA GLU A 100 -13.91 -1.82 -5.68
C GLU A 100 -12.94 -0.82 -5.05
N ILE A 101 -11.90 -1.32 -4.39
CA ILE A 101 -10.87 -0.49 -3.77
C ILE A 101 -9.97 0.12 -4.83
N THR A 102 -9.46 -0.66 -5.79
CA THR A 102 -8.56 -0.15 -6.83
C THR A 102 -9.26 0.87 -7.72
N ASN A 103 -10.51 0.61 -8.12
CA ASN A 103 -11.35 1.54 -8.88
C ASN A 103 -11.60 2.84 -8.10
N ARG A 104 -11.87 2.75 -6.79
CA ARG A 104 -12.10 3.95 -5.98
C ARG A 104 -10.83 4.77 -5.81
N LEU A 105 -9.69 4.12 -5.60
CA LEU A 105 -8.39 4.80 -5.55
C LEU A 105 -8.05 5.45 -6.89
N GLN A 106 -8.33 4.80 -8.02
CA GLN A 106 -8.18 5.40 -9.35
C GLN A 106 -9.02 6.66 -9.49
N ALA A 107 -10.30 6.62 -9.10
CA ALA A 107 -11.18 7.78 -9.13
C ALA A 107 -10.65 8.93 -8.25
N ILE A 108 -10.07 8.62 -7.08
CA ILE A 108 -9.41 9.62 -6.22
C ILE A 108 -8.19 10.23 -6.94
N ILE A 109 -7.39 9.42 -7.63
CA ILE A 109 -6.18 9.89 -8.34
C ILE A 109 -6.53 10.83 -9.48
N THR A 110 -7.59 10.55 -10.23
CA THR A 110 -7.98 11.29 -11.43
C THR A 110 -8.93 12.45 -11.16
N ASP A 111 -9.57 12.52 -9.98
CA ASP A 111 -10.42 13.64 -9.60
C ASP A 111 -9.59 14.89 -9.25
N GLU A 112 -9.51 15.84 -10.18
CA GLU A 112 -8.77 17.09 -9.98
C GLU A 112 -9.36 17.99 -8.87
N SER A 113 -10.60 17.76 -8.44
CA SER A 113 -11.22 18.47 -7.30
C SER A 113 -10.78 17.90 -5.94
N GLU A 114 -10.36 16.63 -5.90
CA GLU A 114 -9.83 16.01 -4.69
C GLU A 114 -8.47 16.61 -4.33
N LYS A 115 -8.14 16.65 -3.04
CA LYS A 115 -6.89 17.25 -2.60
C LYS A 115 -5.70 16.54 -3.22
N ARG A 116 -4.77 17.31 -3.79
CA ARG A 116 -3.48 16.84 -4.32
C ARG A 116 -2.81 15.77 -3.44
N LYS A 117 -2.73 16.01 -2.13
CA LYS A 117 -2.16 15.05 -1.16
C LYS A 117 -2.87 13.70 -1.15
N HIS A 118 -4.20 13.66 -1.26
CA HIS A 118 -4.95 12.40 -1.30
C HIS A 118 -4.71 11.66 -2.62
N ARG A 119 -4.65 12.38 -3.74
CA ARG A 119 -4.33 11.80 -5.06
C ARG A 119 -2.93 11.18 -5.06
N GLU A 120 -1.94 11.91 -4.54
CA GLU A 120 -0.57 11.42 -4.37
C GLU A 120 -0.52 10.20 -3.43
N GLN A 121 -1.25 10.23 -2.32
CA GLN A 121 -1.34 9.08 -1.40
C GLN A 121 -1.98 7.85 -2.05
N ALA A 122 -3.07 8.02 -2.78
CA ALA A 122 -3.76 6.93 -3.45
C ALA A 122 -2.88 6.30 -4.54
N LEU A 123 -2.19 7.13 -5.32
CA LEU A 123 -1.23 6.63 -6.31
C LEU A 123 -0.06 5.91 -5.65
N GLN A 124 0.46 6.42 -4.53
CA GLN A 124 1.54 5.77 -3.80
C GLN A 124 1.11 4.42 -3.23
N VAL A 125 -0.13 4.30 -2.75
CA VAL A 125 -0.69 3.03 -2.28
C VAL A 125 -0.82 2.05 -3.43
N LEU A 126 -1.33 2.45 -4.60
CA LEU A 126 -1.45 1.54 -5.75
C LEU A 126 -0.10 1.14 -6.34
N ALA A 127 0.79 2.11 -6.58
CA ALA A 127 2.01 1.89 -7.35
C ALA A 127 3.21 1.42 -6.51
N VAL A 128 3.32 1.85 -5.24
CA VAL A 128 4.58 1.69 -4.46
C VAL A 128 4.39 0.80 -3.24
N PHE A 129 3.30 0.95 -2.49
CA PHE A 129 3.11 0.24 -1.22
C PHE A 129 2.24 -1.00 -1.32
N GLY A 130 1.22 -0.99 -2.17
CA GLY A 130 0.24 -2.06 -2.30
C GLY A 130 0.88 -3.40 -2.63
N ALA A 131 1.71 -3.41 -3.65
CA ALA A 131 2.41 -4.61 -4.06
C ALA A 131 3.56 -5.00 -3.11
N ARG A 132 4.03 -4.09 -2.23
CA ARG A 132 4.95 -4.44 -1.13
C ARG A 132 4.23 -5.14 0.02
N THR A 133 3.00 -4.73 0.34
CA THR A 133 2.23 -5.32 1.44
C THR A 133 1.59 -6.65 1.05
N ILE A 134 1.11 -6.76 -0.18
CA ILE A 134 0.47 -7.98 -0.71
C ILE A 134 1.52 -8.96 -1.27
N GLY A 135 2.73 -8.48 -1.59
CA GLY A 135 3.84 -9.29 -2.09
C GLY A 135 3.77 -9.66 -3.57
N TYR A 136 2.67 -9.31 -4.25
CA TYR A 136 2.48 -9.50 -5.69
C TYR A 136 1.52 -8.44 -6.26
N LEU A 137 1.48 -8.33 -7.58
CA LEU A 137 0.54 -7.46 -8.30
C LEU A 137 -0.73 -8.26 -8.63
N THR A 138 -1.89 -7.85 -8.10
CA THR A 138 -3.19 -8.47 -8.43
C THR A 138 -3.64 -8.01 -9.82
N GLU A 139 -4.54 -8.75 -10.49
CA GLU A 139 -5.08 -8.32 -11.79
C GLU A 139 -5.80 -6.96 -11.69
N ALA A 140 -6.59 -6.77 -10.63
CA ALA A 140 -7.28 -5.50 -10.38
C ALA A 140 -6.30 -4.32 -10.27
N MET A 141 -5.14 -4.53 -9.62
CA MET A 141 -4.08 -3.52 -9.56
C MET A 141 -3.44 -3.32 -10.93
N ALA A 142 -3.12 -4.40 -11.65
CA ALA A 142 -2.47 -4.33 -12.95
C ALA A 142 -3.30 -3.54 -13.96
N GLU A 143 -4.60 -3.84 -14.09
CA GLU A 143 -5.53 -3.10 -14.96
C GLU A 143 -5.61 -1.61 -14.59
N THR A 144 -5.66 -1.31 -13.29
CA THR A 144 -5.71 0.06 -12.78
C THR A 144 -4.42 0.83 -13.10
N LEU A 145 -3.25 0.21 -12.87
CA LEU A 145 -1.95 0.81 -13.15
C LEU A 145 -1.73 1.00 -14.66
N GLU A 146 -2.14 0.03 -15.48
CA GLU A 146 -2.10 0.13 -16.94
C GLU A 146 -2.90 1.34 -17.44
N THR A 147 -4.12 1.51 -16.91
CA THR A 147 -4.97 2.67 -17.25
C THR A 147 -4.32 3.98 -16.81
N LEU A 148 -3.80 4.05 -15.58
CA LEU A 148 -3.15 5.26 -15.08
C LEU A 148 -1.84 5.58 -15.83
N ALA A 149 -1.12 4.57 -16.31
CA ALA A 149 0.11 4.73 -17.10
C ALA A 149 -0.13 5.33 -18.50
N GLN A 150 -1.38 5.39 -18.97
CA GLN A 150 -1.73 6.15 -20.18
C GLN A 150 -1.65 7.67 -19.95
N THR A 151 -1.60 8.13 -18.70
CA THR A 151 -1.48 9.56 -18.37
C THR A 151 -0.03 9.89 -18.00
N GLU A 152 0.63 10.73 -18.80
CA GLU A 152 2.05 11.11 -18.64
C GLU A 152 2.42 11.50 -17.20
N LYS A 153 1.54 12.25 -16.53
CA LYS A 153 1.68 12.71 -15.14
C LYS A 153 1.97 11.58 -14.14
N TYR A 154 1.46 10.36 -14.37
CA TYR A 154 1.54 9.25 -13.42
C TYR A 154 2.57 8.18 -13.83
N ARG A 155 2.97 8.17 -15.11
CA ARG A 155 3.86 7.17 -15.70
C ARG A 155 5.11 6.89 -14.88
N TRP A 156 5.83 7.93 -14.51
CA TRP A 156 7.08 7.80 -13.76
C TRP A 156 6.87 7.10 -12.40
N GLN A 157 5.82 7.48 -11.68
CA GLN A 157 5.54 6.91 -10.35
C GLN A 157 5.11 5.45 -10.45
N ILE A 158 4.34 5.11 -11.48
CA ILE A 158 3.93 3.74 -11.77
C ILE A 158 5.14 2.89 -12.14
N LEU A 159 5.95 3.34 -13.10
CA LEU A 159 7.15 2.63 -13.53
C LEU A 159 8.14 2.44 -12.37
N PHE A 160 8.36 3.48 -11.57
CA PHE A 160 9.21 3.40 -10.38
C PHE A 160 8.69 2.37 -9.38
N GLY A 161 7.36 2.29 -9.21
CA GLY A 161 6.68 1.27 -8.43
C GLY A 161 6.93 -0.15 -8.96
N LEU A 162 6.63 -0.37 -10.24
CA LEU A 162 6.82 -1.66 -10.91
C LEU A 162 8.28 -2.15 -10.86
N ALA A 163 9.24 -1.26 -11.03
CA ALA A 163 10.68 -1.57 -10.96
C ALA A 163 11.14 -2.00 -9.55
N ARG A 164 10.29 -1.89 -8.53
CA ARG A 164 10.57 -2.35 -7.16
C ARG A 164 9.97 -3.73 -6.88
N LEU A 165 9.12 -4.27 -7.75
CA LEU A 165 8.40 -5.52 -7.55
C LEU A 165 9.14 -6.69 -8.16
N ASP A 166 8.84 -7.91 -7.72
CA ASP A 166 9.32 -9.14 -8.34
C ASP A 166 8.75 -9.30 -9.74
N LEU A 167 9.53 -9.86 -10.67
CA LEU A 167 9.06 -10.06 -12.03
C LEU A 167 8.08 -11.23 -12.04
N THR A 168 6.88 -10.93 -12.51
CA THR A 168 5.86 -11.87 -12.96
C THR A 168 5.57 -11.57 -14.42
N ASP A 169 4.95 -12.49 -15.16
CA ASP A 169 4.55 -12.24 -16.55
C ASP A 169 3.79 -10.91 -16.70
N ARG A 170 2.87 -10.65 -15.77
CA ARG A 170 2.07 -9.41 -15.77
C ARG A 170 2.92 -8.15 -15.57
N ILE A 171 3.90 -8.20 -14.67
CA ILE A 171 4.82 -7.06 -14.45
C ILE A 171 5.76 -6.91 -15.65
N GLU A 172 6.23 -8.00 -16.24
CA GLU A 172 7.03 -7.96 -17.46
C GLU A 172 6.27 -7.31 -18.61
N ASP A 173 5.01 -7.67 -18.83
CA ASP A 173 4.17 -7.08 -19.88
C ASP A 173 4.02 -5.57 -19.69
N LEU A 174 3.74 -5.11 -18.47
CA LEU A 174 3.66 -3.69 -18.16
C LEU A 174 5.00 -2.97 -18.39
N LEU A 175 6.12 -3.56 -17.96
CA LEU A 175 7.44 -2.99 -18.20
C LEU A 175 7.79 -2.95 -19.70
N ARG A 176 7.43 -3.99 -20.46
CA ARG A 176 7.62 -4.03 -21.92
C ARG A 176 6.83 -2.94 -22.62
N ALA A 177 5.63 -2.60 -22.15
CA ALA A 177 4.88 -1.45 -22.66
C ALA A 177 5.69 -0.15 -22.52
N PHE A 178 6.25 0.12 -21.33
CA PHE A 178 7.14 1.29 -21.12
C PHE A 178 8.39 1.28 -22.00
N VAL A 179 8.94 0.11 -22.36
CA VAL A 179 10.06 0.02 -23.32
C VAL A 179 9.61 0.40 -24.73
N GLN A 180 8.40 0.01 -25.13
CA GLN A 180 7.87 0.23 -26.47
C GLN A 180 7.39 1.67 -26.70
N ASP A 181 6.68 2.25 -25.73
CA ASP A 181 5.96 3.52 -25.89
C ASP A 181 6.48 4.67 -25.01
N GLY A 182 7.43 4.38 -24.10
CA GLY A 182 7.90 5.34 -23.13
C GLY A 182 8.96 6.31 -23.62
N SER A 183 9.21 7.34 -22.79
CA SER A 183 10.36 8.21 -22.98
C SER A 183 11.67 7.41 -22.87
N LYS A 184 12.79 7.96 -23.37
CA LYS A 184 14.11 7.32 -23.24
C LYS A 184 14.44 6.94 -21.78
N ALA A 185 14.08 7.80 -20.82
CA ALA A 185 14.33 7.53 -19.40
C ALA A 185 13.46 6.37 -18.87
N GLU A 186 12.19 6.33 -19.29
CA GLU A 186 11.26 5.25 -18.94
C GLU A 186 11.72 3.91 -19.53
N ALA A 187 12.04 3.88 -20.83
CA ALA A 187 12.51 2.68 -21.49
C ALA A 187 13.80 2.13 -20.85
N VAL A 188 14.75 2.99 -20.46
CA VAL A 188 15.98 2.57 -19.75
C VAL A 188 15.66 1.97 -18.38
N MET A 189 14.79 2.61 -17.60
CA MET A 189 14.39 2.10 -16.28
C MET A 189 13.66 0.76 -16.39
N ALA A 190 12.71 0.65 -17.33
CA ALA A 190 11.96 -0.57 -17.57
C ALA A 190 12.87 -1.71 -18.06
N THR A 191 13.79 -1.41 -18.99
CA THR A 191 14.78 -2.39 -19.48
C THR A 191 15.67 -2.89 -18.35
N ARG A 192 16.16 -1.99 -17.47
CA ARG A 192 16.94 -2.39 -16.29
C ARG A 192 16.16 -3.35 -15.39
N ALA A 193 14.89 -3.04 -15.11
CA ALA A 193 14.03 -3.91 -14.30
C ALA A 193 13.84 -5.30 -14.94
N LEU A 194 13.61 -5.35 -16.26
CA LEU A 194 13.51 -6.58 -17.05
C LEU A 194 14.83 -7.38 -17.11
N CYS A 195 15.98 -6.70 -17.04
CA CYS A 195 17.30 -7.35 -16.97
C CYS A 195 17.67 -7.88 -15.58
N GLY A 196 16.70 -8.07 -14.69
CA GLY A 196 16.92 -8.67 -13.38
C GLY A 196 17.43 -7.70 -12.31
N TYR A 197 17.31 -6.39 -12.53
CA TYR A 197 17.52 -5.40 -11.49
C TYR A 197 16.20 -5.02 -10.83
N ARG A 198 16.28 -4.50 -9.61
CA ARG A 198 15.16 -3.84 -8.93
C ARG A 198 15.63 -2.59 -8.21
N ILE A 199 14.70 -1.67 -7.98
CA ILE A 199 14.94 -0.50 -7.13
C ILE A 199 14.67 -0.89 -5.68
N VAL A 200 15.60 -0.55 -4.78
CA VAL A 200 15.48 -0.83 -3.35
C VAL A 200 15.73 0.45 -2.57
N HIS A 201 14.91 0.70 -1.56
CA HIS A 201 15.20 1.76 -0.58
C HIS A 201 16.22 1.23 0.41
N ILE A 202 17.22 2.04 0.79
CA ILE A 202 18.32 1.59 1.66
C ILE A 202 17.83 0.98 2.98
N ASP A 203 16.77 1.54 3.58
CA ASP A 203 16.15 1.03 4.81
C ASP A 203 15.36 -0.28 4.63
N GLU A 204 15.15 -0.75 3.40
CA GLU A 204 14.55 -2.06 3.10
C GLU A 204 15.56 -3.19 3.19
N LEU A 205 16.84 -2.87 3.01
CA LEU A 205 17.92 -3.78 3.28
C LEU A 205 18.02 -3.92 4.79
N SER A 206 18.23 -5.16 5.25
CA SER A 206 18.13 -5.59 6.65
C SER A 206 18.75 -4.60 7.66
N ALA A 207 18.42 -4.76 8.95
CA ALA A 207 19.02 -3.95 10.02
C ALA A 207 20.57 -4.05 10.09
N ASP A 208 21.17 -4.91 9.27
CA ASP A 208 22.60 -4.99 9.05
C ASP A 208 23.14 -3.75 8.31
N LYS A 209 23.81 -2.89 9.08
CA LYS A 209 24.51 -1.71 8.56
C LYS A 209 25.61 -2.07 7.56
N ALA A 210 26.17 -3.28 7.61
CA ALA A 210 27.18 -3.70 6.64
C ALA A 210 26.58 -3.90 5.25
N ALA A 211 25.40 -4.54 5.16
CA ALA A 211 24.65 -4.68 3.91
C ALA A 211 24.28 -3.32 3.31
N GLN A 212 23.78 -2.40 4.13
CA GLN A 212 23.48 -1.03 3.69
C GLN A 212 24.74 -0.32 3.18
N SER A 213 25.84 -0.37 3.94
CA SER A 213 27.10 0.25 3.53
C SER A 213 27.67 -0.35 2.25
N HIS A 214 27.52 -1.66 2.02
CA HIS A 214 27.93 -2.31 0.79
C HIS A 214 27.19 -1.70 -0.41
N VAL A 215 25.85 -1.72 -0.36
CA VAL A 215 25.00 -1.19 -1.45
C VAL A 215 25.29 0.28 -1.72
N MET A 216 25.48 1.10 -0.69
CA MET A 216 25.82 2.52 -0.87
C MET A 216 27.15 2.75 -1.60
N GLN A 217 28.09 1.80 -1.53
CA GLN A 217 29.42 1.89 -2.13
C GLN A 217 29.51 1.23 -3.50
N THR A 218 28.74 0.17 -3.75
CA THR A 218 28.86 -0.69 -4.94
C THR A 218 27.73 -0.52 -5.94
N CYS A 219 26.54 -0.09 -5.50
CA CYS A 219 25.36 0.00 -6.36
C CYS A 219 25.14 1.43 -6.91
N GLU A 220 24.54 1.50 -8.10
CA GLU A 220 24.15 2.77 -8.72
C GLU A 220 22.91 3.37 -8.05
N LEU A 221 22.90 4.69 -7.85
CA LEU A 221 21.71 5.42 -7.39
C LEU A 221 20.61 5.37 -8.46
N ALA A 222 19.44 4.88 -8.09
CA ALA A 222 18.25 4.87 -8.94
C ALA A 222 17.49 6.20 -8.87
N ALA A 223 17.32 6.76 -7.67
CA ALA A 223 16.66 8.03 -7.45
C ALA A 223 17.06 8.66 -6.11
N GLY A 224 17.21 9.99 -6.10
CA GLY A 224 17.54 10.73 -4.89
C GLY A 224 18.87 10.28 -4.28
N ARG A 225 18.86 9.97 -2.98
CA ARG A 225 20.05 9.56 -2.22
C ARG A 225 19.89 8.23 -1.47
N VAL A 226 18.73 7.60 -1.61
CA VAL A 226 18.32 6.47 -0.76
C VAL A 226 17.76 5.30 -1.57
N PHE A 227 17.60 5.46 -2.88
CA PHE A 227 17.16 4.38 -3.77
C PHE A 227 18.29 3.94 -4.67
N TYR A 228 18.53 2.63 -4.69
CA TYR A 228 19.63 2.01 -5.42
C TYR A 228 19.13 0.93 -6.37
N TRP A 229 19.82 0.75 -7.48
CA TRP A 229 19.67 -0.39 -8.36
C TRP A 229 20.47 -1.57 -7.81
N ILE A 230 19.79 -2.66 -7.52
CA ILE A 230 20.39 -3.90 -7.01
C ILE A 230 19.93 -5.04 -7.91
N THR A 231 20.78 -6.03 -8.15
CA THR A 231 20.33 -7.24 -8.83
C THR A 231 19.33 -7.99 -7.93
N ARG A 232 18.32 -8.64 -8.51
CA ARG A 232 17.35 -9.42 -7.73
C ARG A 232 18.03 -10.52 -6.91
N ALA A 233 19.01 -11.21 -7.50
CA ALA A 233 19.80 -12.23 -6.82
C ALA A 233 20.57 -11.69 -5.60
N GLU A 234 21.17 -10.51 -5.71
CA GLU A 234 21.85 -9.86 -4.58
C GLU A 234 20.86 -9.40 -3.51
N TYR A 235 19.70 -8.86 -3.92
CA TYR A 235 18.64 -8.49 -2.97
C TYR A 235 18.14 -9.69 -2.16
N ASP A 236 17.91 -10.83 -2.81
CA ASP A 236 17.49 -12.08 -2.16
C ASP A 236 18.53 -12.55 -1.14
N GLN A 237 19.82 -12.48 -1.50
CA GLN A 237 20.93 -12.78 -0.58
C GLN A 237 20.97 -11.85 0.64
N LEU A 238 20.79 -10.54 0.44
CA LEU A 238 20.88 -9.54 1.51
C LEU A 238 19.67 -9.54 2.44
N THR A 239 18.51 -9.99 1.96
CA THR A 239 17.26 -10.04 2.73
C THR A 239 16.93 -11.44 3.28
N GLY A 240 17.66 -12.46 2.83
CA GLY A 240 17.38 -13.86 3.19
C GLY A 240 16.07 -14.38 2.59
N GLN A 241 15.48 -13.67 1.62
CA GLN A 241 14.38 -14.19 0.82
C GLN A 241 14.92 -15.28 -0.10
N GLN A 242 14.34 -16.48 -0.07
CA GLN A 242 14.68 -17.48 -1.07
C GLN A 242 14.18 -17.01 -2.45
N PRO A 243 14.95 -17.23 -3.52
CA PRO A 243 14.51 -16.86 -4.86
C PRO A 243 13.17 -17.55 -5.14
N SER A 244 12.17 -16.74 -5.48
CA SER A 244 10.88 -17.26 -5.96
C SER A 244 11.16 -18.16 -7.15
N ALA A 245 10.90 -19.46 -7.00
CA ALA A 245 11.01 -20.39 -8.09
C ALA A 245 9.95 -20.00 -9.14
N LEU A 246 10.39 -19.35 -10.21
CA LEU A 246 9.59 -19.12 -11.42
C LEU A 246 8.97 -20.46 -11.86
N ALA A 247 7.64 -20.49 -11.93
CA ALA A 247 6.84 -21.52 -12.59
C ALA A 247 6.17 -20.89 -13.80
#